data_AF-A0A6P5TPE8-F1
#
_entry.id   AF-A0A6P5TPE8-F1
#
_cell.length_a   1.000
_cell.length_b   1.000
_cell.length_c   1.000
_cell.angle_alpha   90.00
_cell.angle_beta   90.00
_cell.angle_gamma   90.00
#
_symmetry.space_group_name_H-M   'P 1'
#
loop_
_entity.id
_entity.type
_entity.pdbx_description
1 polymer ?
#
loop_
_entity_poly.entity_id
_entity_poly.type
_entity_poly.pdbx_seq_one_letter_code
_entity_poly.pdbx_strand_id
1 'polypeptide(L)'
;MAPSLLKASVVVVPNLLTTYIMSIMATYLTDVWELSITHAAAIVNLYSGMVGIIPVGLIFIVYMTGFTGSYWMILLSRFSFTAGLVLLTLSTPPVLSWATGTCSASEAECIGQVQKITHLYL
;
A
#
# COMPACT_ATOMS: atom_id res chain seq x y z
N MET A 1 2.88 -30.42 -15.10
CA MET A 1 4.05 -30.54 -14.19
C MET A 1 3.77 -29.70 -12.97
N ALA A 2 3.45 -30.32 -11.83
CA ALA A 2 3.11 -29.57 -10.62
C ALA A 2 4.34 -28.80 -10.13
N PRO A 3 4.24 -27.50 -9.85
CA PRO A 3 5.37 -26.76 -9.29
C PRO A 3 5.69 -27.34 -7.91
N SER A 4 6.98 -27.48 -7.60
CA SER A 4 7.45 -27.81 -6.25
C SER A 4 6.81 -26.88 -5.22
N LEU A 5 6.48 -27.38 -4.03
CA LEU A 5 5.83 -26.62 -2.94
C LEU A 5 6.49 -25.25 -2.68
N LEU A 6 7.81 -25.18 -2.80
CA LEU A 6 8.59 -23.94 -2.66
C LEU A 6 8.26 -22.87 -3.71
N LYS A 7 8.02 -23.26 -4.97
CA LYS A 7 7.65 -22.33 -6.04
C LYS A 7 6.19 -21.88 -5.91
N ALA A 8 5.32 -22.77 -5.44
CA ALA A 8 3.93 -22.43 -5.16
C ALA A 8 3.83 -21.41 -4.01
N SER A 9 4.54 -21.62 -2.91
CA SER A 9 4.50 -20.70 -1.76
C SER A 9 5.06 -19.30 -2.09
N VAL A 10 6.08 -19.22 -2.94
CA VAL A 10 6.66 -17.94 -3.41
C VAL A 10 5.63 -17.06 -4.11
N VAL A 11 4.62 -17.64 -4.75
CA VAL A 11 3.58 -16.90 -5.51
C VAL A 11 2.28 -16.76 -4.72
N VAL A 12 1.85 -17.82 -4.03
CA VAL A 12 0.55 -17.87 -3.35
C VAL A 12 0.51 -16.92 -2.15
N VAL A 13 1.57 -16.87 -1.34
CA VAL A 13 1.57 -16.05 -0.11
C VAL A 13 1.50 -14.54 -0.41
N PRO A 14 2.31 -13.98 -1.33
CA PRO A 14 2.19 -12.57 -1.70
C PRO A 14 0.83 -12.21 -2.28
N ASN A 15 0.22 -13.10 -3.08
CA ASN A 15 -1.11 -12.87 -3.64
C ASN A 15 -2.18 -12.79 -2.54
N LEU A 16 -2.18 -13.75 -1.61
CA LEU A 16 -3.13 -13.74 -0.49
C LEU A 16 -2.98 -12.47 0.37
N LEU A 17 -1.73 -12.10 0.67
CA LEU A 17 -1.43 -10.89 1.44
C LEU A 17 -1.91 -9.63 0.71
N THR A 18 -1.69 -9.54 -0.60
CA THR A 18 -2.14 -8.40 -1.42
C THR A 18 -3.66 -8.31 -1.42
N THR A 19 -4.37 -9.43 -1.62
CA THR A 19 -5.84 -9.45 -1.56
C THR A 19 -6.35 -9.00 -0.20
N TYR A 20 -5.73 -9.47 0.88
CA TYR A 20 -6.09 -9.03 2.22
C TYR A 20 -5.89 -7.52 2.41
N ILE A 21 -4.71 -6.99 2.06
CA ILE A 21 -4.41 -5.55 2.17
C ILE A 21 -5.43 -4.75 1.35
N MET A 22 -5.69 -5.13 0.10
CA MET A 22 -6.64 -4.43 -0.76
C MET A 22 -8.07 -4.42 -0.20
N SER A 23 -8.48 -5.47 0.51
CA SER A 23 -9.80 -5.53 1.15
C SER A 23 -9.98 -4.51 2.28
N ILE A 24 -8.90 -4.18 2.99
CA ILE A 24 -8.91 -3.23 4.12
C ILE A 24 -8.44 -1.82 3.71
N MET A 25 -7.85 -1.63 2.52
CA MET A 25 -7.35 -0.32 2.10
C MET A 25 -8.48 0.70 1.92
N ALA A 26 -9.64 0.29 1.40
CA ALA A 26 -10.76 1.21 1.20
C ALA A 26 -11.27 1.77 2.53
N THR A 27 -11.45 0.91 3.54
CA THR A 27 -11.86 1.30 4.89
C THR A 27 -10.79 2.11 5.61
N TYR A 28 -9.51 1.75 5.42
CA TYR A 28 -8.40 2.51 5.99
C TYR A 28 -8.32 3.95 5.45
N LEU A 29 -8.52 4.13 4.14
CA LEU A 29 -8.53 5.46 3.52
C LEU A 29 -9.70 6.32 4.02
N THR A 30 -10.85 5.73 4.32
CA THR A 30 -12.03 6.46 4.78
C THR A 30 -11.99 6.75 6.27
N ASP A 31 -11.54 5.79 7.08
CA ASP A 31 -11.63 5.86 8.54
C ASP A 31 -10.40 6.50 9.18
N VAL A 32 -9.20 6.29 8.61
CA VAL A 32 -7.94 6.81 9.18
C VAL A 32 -7.47 8.07 8.46
N TRP A 33 -7.65 8.13 7.13
CA TRP A 33 -7.26 9.28 6.32
C TRP A 33 -8.41 10.25 6.04
N GLU A 34 -9.62 9.94 6.54
CA GLU A 34 -10.83 10.77 6.41
C GLU A 34 -11.17 11.16 4.95
N LEU A 35 -10.79 10.32 3.98
CA LEU A 35 -11.10 10.55 2.57
C LEU A 35 -12.56 10.20 2.28
N SER A 36 -13.19 10.98 1.40
CA SER A 36 -14.50 10.62 0.87
C SER A 36 -14.46 9.28 0.11
N ILE A 37 -15.56 8.52 0.17
CA ILE A 37 -15.69 7.21 -0.47
C ILE A 37 -15.34 7.25 -1.96
N THR A 38 -15.71 8.32 -2.67
CA THR A 38 -15.40 8.51 -4.10
C THR A 38 -13.91 8.64 -4.36
N HIS A 39 -13.19 9.36 -3.50
CA HIS A 39 -11.74 9.54 -3.62
C HIS A 39 -11.00 8.27 -3.23
N ALA A 40 -11.42 7.60 -2.16
CA ALA A 40 -10.83 6.32 -1.75
C ALA A 40 -10.99 5.25 -2.85
N ALA A 41 -12.19 5.13 -3.45
CA ALA A 41 -12.44 4.21 -4.55
C ALA A 41 -11.60 4.55 -5.79
N ALA A 42 -11.44 5.84 -6.11
CA ALA A 42 -10.59 6.27 -7.23
C ALA A 42 -9.12 5.83 -7.03
N ILE A 43 -8.57 5.98 -5.82
CA ILE A 43 -7.20 5.55 -5.50
C ILE A 43 -7.05 4.04 -5.64
N VAL A 44 -7.97 3.25 -5.07
CA VAL A 44 -7.92 1.78 -5.15
C VAL A 44 -8.03 1.29 -6.59
N ASN A 45 -8.91 1.89 -7.39
CA ASN A 45 -9.07 1.55 -8.80
C ASN A 45 -7.84 1.93 -9.64
N LEU A 46 -7.23 3.09 -9.38
CA LEU A 46 -5.98 3.49 -10.03
C LEU A 46 -4.87 2.49 -9.73
N TYR A 47 -4.72 2.09 -8.46
CA TYR A 47 -3.75 1.08 -8.07
C TYR A 47 -4.01 -0.26 -8.78
N SER A 48 -5.26 -0.73 -8.80
CA SER A 48 -5.63 -1.97 -9.50
C SER A 48 -5.30 -1.91 -10.99
N GLY A 49 -5.53 -0.76 -11.64
CA GLY A 49 -5.16 -0.54 -13.04
C GLY A 49 -3.64 -0.60 -13.24
N MET A 50 -2.87 0.06 -12.38
CA MET A 50 -1.40 0.03 -12.44
C MET A 50 -0.84 -1.38 -12.26
N VAL A 51 -1.36 -2.15 -11.31
CA VAL A 51 -0.94 -3.55 -11.11
C VAL A 51 -1.22 -4.42 -12.34
N GLY A 52 -2.27 -4.13 -13.10
CA GLY A 52 -2.54 -4.81 -14.38
C GLY A 52 -1.59 -4.42 -15.51
N ILE A 53 -1.15 -3.16 -15.57
CA ILE A 53 -0.38 -2.61 -16.69
C ILE A 53 1.14 -2.77 -16.50
N ILE A 54 1.65 -2.57 -15.28
CA ILE A 54 3.08 -2.60 -14.97
C ILE A 54 3.77 -3.92 -15.41
N PRO A 55 3.18 -5.12 -15.17
CA PRO A 55 3.79 -6.38 -15.60
C PRO A 55 3.98 -6.45 -17.12
N VAL A 56 3.03 -5.91 -17.90
CA VAL A 56 3.12 -5.87 -19.37
C VAL A 56 4.30 -5.00 -19.81
N GLY A 57 4.45 -3.82 -19.19
CA GLY A 57 5.58 -2.93 -19.44
C GLY A 57 6.93 -3.54 -19.05
N LEU A 58 7.00 -4.22 -17.90
CA LEU A 58 8.22 -4.87 -17.43
C LEU A 58 8.64 -6.04 -18.33
N ILE A 59 7.69 -6.85 -18.81
CA ILE A 59 7.99 -7.94 -19.76
C ILE A 59 8.58 -7.37 -21.05
N PHE A 60 8.00 -6.29 -21.58
CA PHE A 60 8.51 -5.62 -22.78
C PHE A 60 9.94 -5.10 -22.57
N ILE A 61 10.20 -4.43 -21.44
CA ILE A 61 11.54 -3.92 -21.09
C ILE A 61 12.55 -5.07 -20.99
N VAL A 62 12.22 -6.15 -20.26
CA VAL A 62 13.12 -7.30 -20.09
C VAL A 62 13.45 -7.95 -21.43
N TYR A 63 12.46 -8.07 -22.33
CA TYR A 63 12.66 -8.62 -23.67
C TYR A 63 13.56 -7.73 -24.53
N MET A 64 13.36 -6.41 -24.48
CA MET A 64 14.13 -5.43 -25.27
C MET A 64 15.55 -5.21 -24.75
N THR A 65 15.76 -5.22 -23.43
CA THR A 65 17.08 -5.00 -22.81
C THR A 65 17.92 -6.27 -22.71
N GLY A 66 17.35 -7.44 -23.06
CA GLY A 66 18.02 -8.73 -22.90
C GLY A 66 18.40 -9.01 -21.44
N PHE A 67 17.71 -8.38 -20.47
CA PHE A 67 18.11 -8.44 -19.07
C PHE A 67 17.95 -9.87 -18.55
N THR A 68 19.10 -10.45 -18.28
CA THR A 68 19.38 -11.85 -18.01
C THR A 68 18.53 -12.46 -16.89
N GLY A 69 17.80 -13.53 -17.22
CA GLY A 69 17.45 -14.63 -16.31
C GLY A 69 16.30 -14.40 -15.32
N SER A 70 15.42 -15.42 -15.21
CA SER A 70 14.29 -15.47 -14.26
C SER A 70 14.68 -15.17 -12.80
N TYR A 71 15.93 -15.44 -12.40
CA TYR A 71 16.44 -15.19 -11.06
C TYR A 71 16.43 -13.70 -10.67
N TRP A 72 16.96 -12.82 -11.54
CA TRP A 72 17.05 -11.38 -11.25
C TRP A 72 15.66 -10.73 -11.20
N MET A 73 14.75 -11.17 -12.06
CA MET A 73 13.37 -10.71 -12.06
C MET A 73 12.65 -11.06 -10.76
N ILE A 74 12.79 -12.30 -10.29
CA ILE A 74 12.20 -12.74 -9.01
C ILE A 74 12.81 -11.96 -7.84
N LEU A 75 14.12 -11.74 -7.84
CA LEU A 75 14.80 -11.02 -6.76
C LEU A 75 14.34 -9.55 -6.69
N LEU A 76 14.25 -8.87 -7.83
CA LEU A 76 13.77 -7.48 -7.90
C LEU A 76 12.30 -7.37 -7.46
N SER A 77 11.43 -8.27 -7.94
CA SER A 77 10.01 -8.28 -7.54
C SER A 77 9.85 -8.48 -6.03
N ARG A 78 10.66 -9.37 -5.43
CA ARG A 78 10.64 -9.59 -3.98
C ARG A 78 11.09 -8.37 -3.20
N PHE A 79 12.20 -7.77 -3.60
CA PHE A 79 12.70 -6.55 -2.97
C PHE A 79 11.68 -5.41 -3.07
N SER A 80 11.10 -5.20 -4.25
CA SER A 80 10.07 -4.18 -4.47
C SER A 80 8.81 -4.45 -3.65
N PHE A 81 8.37 -5.70 -3.54
CA PHE A 81 7.22 -6.08 -2.69
C PHE A 81 7.49 -5.77 -1.22
N THR A 82 8.65 -6.16 -0.69
CA THR A 82 9.01 -5.87 0.70
C THR A 82 9.18 -4.37 0.95
N ALA A 83 9.81 -3.64 0.03
CA ALA A 83 9.97 -2.20 0.14
C ALA A 83 8.61 -1.49 0.12
N GLY A 84 7.68 -1.93 -0.74
CA GLY A 84 6.31 -1.42 -0.78
C GLY A 84 5.55 -1.61 0.53
N LEU A 85 5.66 -2.79 1.14
CA LEU A 85 5.06 -3.06 2.46
C LEU A 85 5.68 -2.20 3.58
N VAL A 86 7.00 -2.02 3.56
CA VAL A 86 7.69 -1.13 4.52
C VAL A 86 7.21 0.30 4.35
N LEU A 87 7.16 0.82 3.12
CA LEU A 87 6.66 2.17 2.83
C LEU A 87 5.19 2.34 3.23
N LEU A 88 4.35 1.34 2.99
CA LEU A 88 2.96 1.33 3.43
C LEU A 88 2.84 1.40 4.97
N THR A 89 3.73 0.70 5.68
CA THR A 89 3.77 0.74 7.15
C THR A 89 4.24 2.10 7.64
N LEU A 90 5.27 2.67 7.00
CA LEU A 90 5.81 4.00 7.35
C LEU A 90 4.80 5.12 7.07
N SER A 91 3.93 5.00 6.05
CA SER A 91 2.90 6.00 5.74
C SER A 91 1.73 6.00 6.72
N THR A 92 1.65 5.01 7.62
CA THR A 92 0.61 5.01 8.65
C THR A 92 0.89 6.10 9.71
N PRO A 93 -0.14 6.84 10.18
CA PRO A 93 0.00 7.97 11.10
C PRO A 93 0.87 7.75 12.35
N PRO A 94 0.84 6.58 13.04
CA PRO A 94 1.69 6.40 14.22
C PRO A 94 3.18 6.40 13.89
N VAL A 95 3.58 6.08 12.67
CA VAL A 95 4.99 6.04 12.24
C VAL A 95 5.41 7.34 11.53
N LEU A 96 4.49 7.97 10.80
CA LEU A 96 4.75 9.24 10.09
C LEU A 96 4.64 10.47 11.00
N SER A 97 4.04 10.35 12.18
CA SER A 97 3.94 11.43 13.18
C SER A 97 5.31 12.01 13.60
N TRP A 98 6.36 11.19 13.60
CA TRP A 98 7.74 11.62 13.87
C TRP A 98 8.32 12.52 12.77
N ALA A 99 7.93 12.34 11.51
CA ALA A 99 8.44 13.09 10.36
C ALA A 99 7.56 14.31 9.99
N THR A 100 6.28 14.29 10.35
CA THR A 100 5.30 15.32 9.94
C THR A 100 5.10 16.40 11.00
N GLY A 101 5.66 16.25 12.20
CA GLY A 101 5.50 17.21 13.30
C GLY A 101 4.06 17.33 13.81
N THR A 102 3.17 16.42 13.39
CA THR A 102 1.78 16.36 13.81
C THR A 102 1.59 15.16 14.75
N CYS A 103 1.15 15.49 15.97
CA CYS A 103 0.80 14.65 17.11
C CYS A 103 0.75 13.13 16.83
N SER A 104 1.72 12.39 17.38
CA SER A 104 1.69 10.93 17.49
C SER A 104 0.67 10.52 18.55
N ALA A 105 -0.41 9.86 18.12
CA ALA A 105 -1.32 9.00 18.86
C ALA A 105 -1.49 9.19 20.40
N SER A 106 -2.75 9.39 20.80
CA SER A 106 -3.31 9.23 22.16
C SER A 106 -2.96 10.28 23.20
N GLU A 107 -3.26 11.55 22.91
CA GLU A 107 -3.56 12.54 23.94
C GLU A 107 -4.81 13.31 23.50
N ALA A 108 -5.72 13.62 24.43
CA ALA A 108 -6.97 14.35 24.19
C ALA A 108 -6.74 15.82 23.73
N GLU A 109 -5.49 16.20 23.45
CA GLU A 109 -5.02 17.58 23.32
C GLU A 109 -4.64 17.97 21.88
N CYS A 110 -5.01 17.17 20.89
CA CYS A 110 -4.84 17.52 19.48
C CYS A 110 -6.21 17.63 18.78
N ILE A 111 -7.16 18.29 19.45
CA ILE A 111 -8.41 18.77 18.85
C ILE A 111 -8.05 19.74 17.72
N GLY A 112 -8.41 19.36 16.49
CA GLY A 112 -8.42 20.28 15.36
C GLY A 112 -9.25 21.52 15.70
N GLN A 113 -8.76 22.71 15.33
CA GLN A 113 -9.39 24.02 15.59
C GLN A 113 -10.88 24.09 15.18
N VAL A 114 -11.38 23.15 14.37
CA VAL A 114 -12.77 23.05 13.93
C VAL A 114 -13.73 22.59 15.05
N GLN A 115 -13.31 21.85 16.08
CA GLN A 115 -14.19 21.46 17.19
C GLN A 115 -14.18 22.42 18.40
N LYS A 116 -13.28 23.42 18.43
CA LYS A 116 -13.27 24.43 19.50
C LYS A 116 -14.45 25.39 19.43
N ILE A 117 -15.08 25.52 18.25
CA ILE A 117 -16.22 26.42 18.03
C ILE A 117 -17.54 25.81 18.54
N THR A 118 -17.70 24.48 18.50
CA THR A 118 -18.95 23.82 18.91
C THR A 118 -19.07 23.64 20.42
N HIS A 119 -17.96 23.69 21.16
CA HIS A 119 -17.95 23.53 22.63
C HIS A 119 -18.05 24.85 23.42
N LEU A 120 -18.08 26.00 22.72
CA LEU A 120 -18.28 27.33 23.32
C LEU A 120 -19.75 27.80 23.28
N TYR A 121 -20.66 26.96 22.79
CA TYR A 121 -22.10 27.26 22.69
C TYR A 121 -22.97 26.16 23.32
N LEU A 122 -22.55 25.68 24.50
CA LEU A 122 -23.37 24.91 25.43
C LEU A 122 -22.84 25.10 26.85
#